data_AF-A0A1F9XKC7-F1
#
_entry.id   AF-A0A1F9XKC7-F1
#
_cell.length_a   1.000
_cell.length_b   1.000
_cell.length_c   1.000
_cell.angle_alpha   90.00
_cell.angle_beta   90.00
_cell.angle_gamma   90.00
#
_symmetry.space_group_name_H-M   'P 1'
#
loop_
_entity.id
_entity.type
_entity.pdbx_description
1 polymer ?
#
loop_
_entity_poly.entity_id
_entity_poly.type
_entity_poly.pdbx_seq_one_letter_code
_entity_poly.pdbx_strand_id
1 'polypeptide(L)'
;MAVRDFIKSNERVDNTYIEKAGSGTMDIYENCRKAGIKPPRFRLDSGTFILTIWRKFSATTQSHPKSGVKLPTQSPTQSTEPVVRLLNLLKNNELSSSELRSSLGIRHRPTFRENYLHPALKAGLIEHTIPGKPSSRLQKYRITNKGRELLK
;
A
#
# COMPACT_ATOMS: atom_id res chain seq x y z
N MET A 1 21.37 12.03 -64.07
CA MET A 1 22.47 11.48 -63.23
C MET A 1 22.11 11.83 -61.79
N ALA A 2 21.55 10.85 -61.09
CA ALA A 2 20.61 11.06 -59.99
C ALA A 2 21.30 11.23 -58.64
N VAL A 3 20.89 12.26 -57.90
CA VAL A 3 21.17 12.46 -56.47
C VAL A 3 20.36 11.43 -55.68
N ARG A 4 20.81 10.17 -55.66
CA ARG A 4 20.12 9.03 -55.02
C ARG A 4 20.97 8.22 -54.06
N ASP A 5 22.14 8.72 -53.65
CA ASP A 5 23.11 7.94 -52.88
C ASP A 5 23.32 8.47 -51.44
N PHE A 6 22.24 8.73 -50.70
CA PHE A 6 22.38 9.05 -49.26
C PHE A 6 21.32 8.44 -48.34
N ILE A 7 20.72 7.30 -48.69
CA ILE A 7 19.91 6.53 -47.74
C ILE A 7 20.14 5.03 -47.98
N LYS A 8 21.32 4.53 -47.64
CA LYS A 8 21.62 3.08 -47.57
C LYS A 8 22.48 2.74 -46.36
N SER A 9 22.06 3.18 -45.19
CA SER A 9 22.63 2.70 -43.93
C SER A 9 21.85 3.27 -42.76
N ASN A 10 20.60 2.85 -42.61
CA ASN A 10 20.02 2.79 -41.28
C ASN A 10 19.12 1.58 -41.21
N GLU A 11 19.70 0.53 -40.65
CA GLU A 11 19.09 -0.34 -39.65
C GLU A 11 17.63 -0.68 -39.90
N ARG A 12 17.41 -1.95 -40.23
CA ARG A 12 16.12 -2.63 -40.18
C ARG A 12 15.63 -2.53 -38.73
N VAL A 13 14.97 -1.43 -38.38
CA VAL A 13 14.36 -1.27 -37.05
C VAL A 13 13.35 -2.40 -36.95
N ASP A 14 13.63 -3.35 -36.07
CA ASP A 14 12.71 -4.42 -35.73
C ASP A 14 11.40 -3.78 -35.26
N ASN A 15 10.40 -3.68 -36.14
CA ASN A 15 9.07 -3.18 -35.80
C ASN A 15 8.44 -4.00 -34.67
N THR A 16 8.89 -5.24 -34.46
CA THR A 16 8.57 -6.09 -33.31
C THR A 16 8.91 -5.43 -31.96
N TYR A 17 9.97 -4.61 -31.92
CA TYR A 17 10.36 -3.85 -30.72
C TYR A 17 9.47 -2.64 -30.50
N ILE A 18 8.97 -2.02 -31.57
CA ILE A 18 8.04 -0.87 -31.51
C ILE A 18 6.63 -1.34 -31.10
N GLU A 19 6.16 -2.51 -31.55
CA GLU A 19 4.88 -3.07 -31.07
C GLU A 19 4.92 -3.47 -29.59
N LYS A 20 6.10 -3.83 -29.06
CA LYS A 20 6.32 -4.00 -27.61
C LYS A 20 6.51 -2.67 -26.88
N ALA A 21 7.12 -1.67 -27.51
CA ALA A 21 7.35 -0.34 -26.96
C ALA A 21 6.11 0.55 -27.17
N GLY A 22 5.04 0.25 -26.43
CA GLY A 22 3.78 0.99 -26.50
C GLY A 22 2.61 0.25 -25.89
N SER A 23 2.74 -1.07 -25.68
CA SER A 23 1.73 -1.91 -25.03
C SER A 23 1.35 -1.38 -23.65
N GLY A 24 2.33 -0.91 -22.86
CA GLY A 24 2.06 -0.38 -21.52
C GLY A 24 1.05 0.78 -21.49
N THR A 25 1.06 1.66 -22.50
CA THR A 25 0.10 2.77 -22.59
C THR A 25 -1.30 2.25 -22.92
N MET A 26 -1.39 1.30 -23.85
CA MET A 26 -2.65 0.68 -24.23
C MET A 26 -3.22 -0.16 -23.08
N ASP A 27 -2.38 -0.89 -22.36
CA ASP A 27 -2.72 -1.66 -21.17
C ASP A 27 -3.31 -0.75 -20.08
N ILE A 28 -2.71 0.42 -19.83
CA ILE A 28 -3.25 1.39 -18.86
C ILE A 28 -4.66 1.83 -19.29
N TYR A 29 -4.85 2.12 -20.57
CA TYR A 29 -6.15 2.53 -21.10
C TYR A 29 -7.20 1.42 -20.96
N GLU A 30 -6.86 0.20 -21.38
CA GLU A 30 -7.72 -0.97 -21.27
C GLU A 30 -8.05 -1.31 -19.82
N ASN A 31 -7.08 -1.25 -18.92
CA ASN A 31 -7.27 -1.52 -17.50
C ASN A 31 -8.20 -0.49 -16.87
N CYS A 32 -8.07 0.80 -17.23
CA CYS A 32 -8.99 1.83 -16.78
C CYS A 32 -10.42 1.60 -17.31
N ARG A 33 -10.54 1.22 -18.59
CA ARG A 33 -11.83 0.88 -19.21
C ARG A 33 -12.48 -0.34 -18.54
N LYS A 34 -11.74 -1.44 -18.38
CA LYS A 34 -12.20 -2.68 -17.71
C LYS A 34 -12.60 -2.41 -16.26
N ALA A 35 -11.83 -1.58 -15.56
CA ALA A 35 -12.15 -1.17 -14.20
C ALA A 35 -13.30 -0.16 -14.13
N GLY A 36 -13.83 0.35 -15.25
CA GLY A 36 -14.93 1.32 -15.31
C GLY A 36 -14.58 2.66 -14.67
N ILE A 37 -13.31 3.08 -14.74
CA ILE A 37 -12.83 4.39 -14.30
C ILE A 37 -12.56 5.28 -15.49
N LYS A 38 -12.46 6.58 -15.23
CA LYS A 38 -12.12 7.57 -16.25
C LYS A 38 -10.79 7.17 -16.94
N PRO A 39 -10.72 7.21 -18.28
CA PRO A 39 -9.51 6.85 -19.02
C PRO A 39 -8.31 7.70 -18.61
N PRO A 40 -7.08 7.15 -18.61
CA PRO A 40 -5.86 7.85 -18.17
C PRO A 40 -5.61 9.13 -19.00
N ARG A 41 -4.98 10.14 -18.39
CA ARG A 41 -4.55 11.36 -19.09
C ARG A 41 -3.03 11.48 -19.04
N PHE A 42 -2.45 11.61 -20.22
CA PHE A 42 -1.03 11.81 -20.44
C PHE A 42 -0.79 13.28 -20.81
N ARG A 43 0.21 13.91 -20.21
CA ARG A 43 0.64 15.28 -20.53
C ARG A 43 2.15 15.37 -20.45
N LEU A 44 2.75 16.26 -21.24
CA LEU A 44 4.14 16.67 -21.12
C LEU A 44 4.16 18.11 -20.62
N ASP A 45 4.80 18.37 -19.50
CA ASP A 45 4.91 19.72 -18.92
C ASP A 45 6.37 19.97 -18.52
N SER A 46 6.98 21.02 -19.07
CA SER A 46 8.37 21.38 -18.78
C SER A 46 9.36 20.22 -18.96
N GLY A 47 9.19 19.41 -20.01
CA GLY A 47 9.99 18.21 -20.28
C GLY A 47 9.68 17.01 -19.37
N THR A 48 8.76 17.14 -18.43
CA THR A 48 8.32 16.07 -17.53
C THR A 48 7.08 15.38 -18.08
N PHE A 49 7.11 14.06 -18.15
CA PHE A 49 5.94 13.25 -18.48
C PHE A 49 5.05 13.04 -17.25
N ILE A 50 3.79 13.46 -17.35
CA ILE A 50 2.80 13.37 -16.29
C ILE A 50 1.68 12.42 -16.70
N LEU A 51 1.53 11.34 -15.93
CA LEU A 51 0.45 10.37 -16.06
C LEU A 51 -0.57 10.57 -14.92
N THR A 52 -1.80 10.96 -15.27
CA THR A 52 -2.93 11.05 -14.35
C THR A 52 -3.83 9.82 -14.50
N ILE A 53 -4.02 9.07 -13.41
CA ILE A 53 -4.92 7.92 -13.33
C ILE A 53 -5.96 8.18 -12.24
N TRP A 54 -7.22 7.85 -12.50
CA TRP A 54 -8.31 8.00 -11.54
C TRP A 54 -8.50 6.71 -10.74
N ARG A 55 -8.78 6.82 -9.44
CA ARG A 55 -9.14 5.68 -8.60
C ARG A 55 -10.66 5.62 -8.47
N LYS A 56 -11.27 4.41 -8.52
CA LYS A 56 -12.61 4.25 -7.96
C LYS A 56 -12.52 4.55 -6.47
N PHE A 57 -13.14 5.63 -6.05
CA PHE A 57 -13.41 5.80 -4.63
C PHE A 57 -14.61 4.89 -4.31
N SER A 58 -14.34 3.61 -4.10
CA SER A 58 -15.25 2.80 -3.31
C SER A 58 -15.09 3.29 -1.88
N ALA A 59 -16.14 3.88 -1.30
CA ALA A 59 -16.21 4.08 0.14
C ALA A 59 -16.26 2.71 0.79
N THR A 60 -15.09 2.08 0.91
CA THR A 60 -14.89 0.84 1.64
C THR A 60 -13.47 0.89 2.16
N THR A 61 -13.37 1.18 3.46
CA THR A 61 -12.31 0.78 4.38
C THR A 61 -11.00 0.30 3.74
N GLN A 62 -10.01 1.19 3.82
CA GLN A 62 -8.57 0.96 3.90
C GLN A 62 -7.78 0.50 2.67
N SER A 63 -7.00 1.44 2.12
CA SER A 63 -5.65 1.18 1.62
C SER A 63 -4.80 2.45 1.69
N HIS A 64 -3.56 2.32 2.17
CA HIS A 64 -2.52 3.35 2.20
C HIS A 64 -1.42 2.96 1.21
N PRO A 65 -0.91 3.84 0.34
CA PRO A 65 0.47 3.84 -0.13
C PRO A 65 1.30 4.91 0.61
N LYS A 66 2.60 4.64 0.79
CA LYS A 66 3.55 5.44 1.57
C LYS A 66 4.12 6.64 0.78
N SER A 67 4.33 7.71 1.56
CA SER A 67 5.39 8.73 1.52
C SER A 67 5.32 9.88 0.51
N GLY A 68 5.13 11.09 1.07
CA GLY A 68 5.27 12.38 0.42
C GLY A 68 4.78 13.51 1.33
N VAL A 69 5.49 13.72 2.45
CA VAL A 69 5.53 14.91 3.34
C VAL A 69 4.20 15.66 3.58
N LYS A 70 3.68 15.60 4.82
CA LYS A 70 3.06 16.74 5.53
C LYS A 70 2.76 16.36 7.00
N LEU A 71 3.47 17.01 7.92
CA LEU A 71 3.01 17.32 9.27
C LEU A 71 2.63 18.83 9.25
N PRO A 72 1.80 19.38 10.15
CA PRO A 72 0.87 18.78 11.11
C PRO A 72 -0.58 19.26 10.88
N THR A 73 -1.61 18.46 11.18
CA THR A 73 -2.87 19.01 11.69
C THR A 73 -3.55 17.98 12.57
N GLN A 74 -3.73 18.37 13.82
CA GLN A 74 -4.35 17.61 14.88
C GLN A 74 -5.83 17.32 14.54
N SER A 75 -6.23 16.05 14.59
CA SER A 75 -7.55 15.62 15.06
C SER A 75 -7.53 14.12 15.40
N PRO A 76 -7.94 13.72 16.62
CA PRO A 76 -7.68 12.39 17.17
C PRO A 76 -8.81 11.42 16.82
N THR A 77 -8.89 10.91 15.58
CA THR A 77 -9.88 9.83 15.31
C THR A 77 -9.55 8.87 14.16
N GLN A 78 -8.49 9.08 13.38
CA GLN A 78 -8.29 8.29 12.14
C GLN A 78 -7.30 7.12 12.20
N SER A 79 -6.72 6.79 13.35
CA SER A 79 -5.90 5.56 13.51
C SER A 79 -6.68 4.39 14.12
N THR A 80 -7.98 4.55 14.35
CA THR A 80 -8.81 3.61 15.11
C THR A 80 -9.05 2.31 14.34
N GLU A 81 -9.21 2.37 13.02
CA GLU A 81 -9.69 1.21 12.27
C GLU A 81 -8.67 0.03 12.18
N PRO A 82 -7.36 0.26 11.95
CA PRO A 82 -6.36 -0.81 12.05
C PRO A 82 -6.22 -1.38 13.46
N VAL A 83 -6.21 -0.50 14.47
CA VAL A 83 -6.00 -0.85 15.88
C VAL A 83 -7.19 -1.64 16.43
N VAL A 84 -8.42 -1.19 16.19
CA VAL A 84 -9.65 -1.90 16.61
C VAL A 84 -9.72 -3.30 16.02
N ARG A 85 -9.35 -3.50 14.74
CA ARG A 85 -9.29 -4.84 14.15
C ARG A 85 -8.28 -5.73 14.86
N LEU A 86 -7.12 -5.20 15.23
CA LEU A 86 -6.14 -5.94 16.02
C LEU A 86 -6.66 -6.27 17.42
N LEU A 87 -7.32 -5.33 18.09
CA LEU A 87 -7.89 -5.53 19.42
C LEU A 87 -8.99 -6.60 19.42
N ASN A 88 -9.85 -6.62 18.39
CA ASN A 88 -10.88 -7.63 18.25
C ASN A 88 -10.32 -9.06 18.20
N LEU A 89 -9.16 -9.26 17.56
CA LEU A 89 -8.49 -10.56 17.54
C LEU A 89 -7.93 -10.97 18.91
N LEU A 90 -7.47 -9.99 19.68
CA LEU A 90 -6.88 -10.19 21.01
C LEU A 90 -7.91 -10.17 22.15
N LYS A 91 -9.19 -9.92 21.85
CA LYS A 91 -10.26 -9.82 22.85
C LYS A 91 -10.34 -11.05 23.76
N ASN A 92 -10.17 -12.23 23.15
CA ASN A 92 -10.31 -13.53 23.81
C ASN A 92 -9.06 -14.41 23.71
N ASN A 93 -7.98 -13.96 23.04
CA ASN A 93 -6.81 -14.79 22.76
C ASN A 93 -5.50 -14.02 22.90
N GLU A 94 -4.43 -14.74 23.22
CA GLU A 94 -3.07 -14.24 23.14
C GLU A 94 -2.40 -14.78 21.88
N LEU A 95 -1.98 -13.86 21.00
CA LEU A 95 -1.46 -14.20 19.69
C LEU A 95 -0.06 -13.63 19.50
N SER A 96 0.79 -14.39 18.82
CA SER A 96 2.10 -13.93 18.36
C SER A 96 1.95 -12.89 17.25
N SER A 97 3.04 -12.16 16.98
CA SER A 97 3.08 -11.20 15.86
C SER A 97 2.80 -11.88 14.51
N SER A 98 3.14 -13.16 14.34
CA SER A 98 2.92 -13.87 13.07
C SER A 98 1.45 -14.26 12.91
N GLU A 99 0.85 -14.80 13.98
CA GLU A 99 -0.57 -15.17 13.99
C GLU A 99 -1.46 -13.95 13.77
N LEU A 100 -1.22 -12.84 14.49
CA LEU A 100 -1.96 -11.59 14.29
C LEU A 100 -1.90 -11.09 12.84
N ARG A 101 -0.70 -11.12 12.26
CA ARG A 101 -0.49 -10.68 10.88
C ARG A 101 -1.23 -11.59 9.89
N SER A 102 -1.19 -12.90 10.10
CA SER A 102 -1.89 -13.88 9.27
C SER A 102 -3.41 -13.75 9.40
N SER A 103 -3.94 -13.61 10.62
CA SER A 103 -5.38 -13.42 10.87
C SER A 103 -5.93 -12.13 10.26
N LEU A 104 -5.10 -11.08 10.15
CA LEU A 104 -5.45 -9.84 9.47
C LEU A 104 -5.23 -9.89 7.95
N GLY A 105 -4.69 -10.98 7.40
CA GLY A 105 -4.40 -11.11 5.97
C GLY A 105 -3.28 -10.18 5.48
N ILE A 106 -2.40 -9.69 6.37
CA ILE A 106 -1.40 -8.68 6.00
C ILE A 106 -0.12 -9.35 5.53
N ARG A 107 0.19 -9.24 4.24
CA ARG A 107 1.42 -9.81 3.68
C ARG A 107 2.68 -9.06 4.12
N HIS A 108 2.65 -7.73 4.14
CA HIS A 108 3.84 -6.90 4.36
C HIS A 108 4.10 -6.64 5.86
N ARG A 109 5.21 -7.17 6.37
CA ARG A 109 5.56 -7.13 7.81
C ARG A 109 5.82 -5.72 8.36
N PRO A 110 6.56 -4.81 7.67
CA PRO A 110 6.70 -3.43 8.12
C PRO A 110 5.36 -2.70 8.25
N THR A 111 4.45 -2.86 7.28
CA THR A 111 3.12 -2.24 7.31
C THR A 111 2.30 -2.73 8.51
N PHE A 112 2.36 -4.02 8.83
CA PHE A 112 1.73 -4.57 10.03
C PHE A 112 2.26 -3.90 11.30
N ARG A 113 3.59 -3.75 11.42
CA ARG A 113 4.20 -3.15 12.61
C ARG A 113 3.83 -1.67 12.76
N GLU A 114 3.98 -0.89 11.70
CA GLU A 114 3.80 0.57 11.74
C GLU A 114 2.33 0.97 11.93
N ASN A 115 1.39 0.25 11.32
CA ASN A 115 -0.02 0.66 11.29
C ASN A 115 -0.89 -0.06 12.32
N TYR A 116 -0.46 -1.22 12.83
CA TYR A 116 -1.27 -2.03 13.74
C TYR A 116 -0.59 -2.21 15.10
N LEU A 117 0.59 -2.83 15.10
CA LEU A 117 1.22 -3.29 16.34
C LEU A 117 1.81 -2.15 17.18
N HIS A 118 2.65 -1.31 16.57
CA HIS A 118 3.31 -0.20 17.29
C HIS A 118 2.31 0.84 17.79
N PRO A 119 1.29 1.28 17.01
CA PRO A 119 0.29 2.20 17.53
C PRO A 119 -0.47 1.63 18.74
N ALA A 120 -0.85 0.36 18.69
CA ALA A 120 -1.56 -0.29 19.80
C ALA A 120 -0.68 -0.44 21.07
N LEU A 121 0.60 -0.78 20.91
CA LEU A 121 1.57 -0.82 22.00
C LEU A 121 1.83 0.56 22.60
N LYS A 122 2.05 1.57 21.75
CA LYS A 122 2.31 2.95 22.19
C LYS A 122 1.12 3.56 22.91
N ALA A 123 -0.09 3.23 22.48
CA ALA A 123 -1.33 3.65 23.14
C ALA A 123 -1.63 2.83 24.43
N GLY A 124 -0.84 1.79 24.73
CA GLY A 124 -1.05 0.94 25.90
C GLY A 124 -2.33 0.09 25.82
N LEU A 125 -2.85 -0.15 24.62
CA LEU A 125 -4.06 -0.94 24.38
C LEU A 125 -3.76 -2.45 24.36
N ILE A 126 -2.51 -2.80 24.04
CA ILE A 126 -1.98 -4.15 24.11
C ILE A 126 -0.63 -4.13 24.82
N GLU A 127 -0.23 -5.28 25.33
CA GLU A 127 1.06 -5.47 25.98
C GLU A 127 1.67 -6.82 25.63
N HIS A 128 2.95 -6.98 25.96
CA HIS A 128 3.68 -8.23 25.79
C HIS A 128 3.34 -9.20 26.92
N THR A 129 3.23 -10.49 26.62
CA THR A 129 3.02 -11.52 27.65
C THR A 129 4.29 -11.78 28.46
N ILE A 130 5.48 -11.61 27.88
CA ILE A 130 6.78 -11.78 28.54
C ILE A 130 7.56 -10.45 28.51
N PRO A 131 7.37 -9.56 29.51
CA PRO A 131 7.97 -8.22 29.48
C PRO A 131 9.51 -8.21 29.53
N GLY A 132 10.14 -9.19 30.19
CA GLY A 132 11.60 -9.25 30.32
C GLY A 132 12.36 -9.81 29.11
N LYS A 133 11.66 -10.42 28.14
CA LYS A 133 12.29 -11.04 26.96
C LYS A 133 11.49 -10.72 25.68
N PRO A 134 11.55 -9.48 25.18
CA PRO A 134 10.78 -9.04 24.01
C PRO A 134 11.08 -9.81 22.73
N SER A 135 12.32 -10.31 22.58
CA SER A 135 12.73 -11.12 21.42
C SER A 135 12.50 -12.63 21.61
N SER A 136 11.80 -13.05 22.68
CA SER A 136 11.50 -14.47 22.91
C SER A 136 10.68 -15.05 21.75
N ARG A 137 11.01 -16.27 21.32
CA ARG A 137 10.22 -17.02 20.33
C ARG A 137 8.79 -17.30 20.80
N LEU A 138 8.58 -17.36 22.11
CA LEU A 138 7.28 -17.58 22.74
C LEU A 138 6.53 -16.27 23.03
N GLN A 139 7.05 -15.12 22.58
CA GLN A 139 6.44 -13.84 22.86
C GLN A 139 5.09 -13.71 22.15
N LYS A 140 4.08 -13.30 22.91
CA LYS A 140 2.73 -13.01 22.44
C LYS A 140 2.28 -11.62 22.89
N TYR A 141 1.18 -11.19 22.31
CA TYR A 141 0.49 -9.97 22.68
C TYR A 141 -0.84 -10.30 23.33
N ARG A 142 -1.21 -9.52 24.35
CA ARG A 142 -2.51 -9.59 25.01
C ARG A 142 -3.13 -8.21 25.11
N ILE A 143 -4.46 -8.15 25.13
CA ILE A 143 -5.20 -6.89 25.29
C ILE A 143 -5.18 -6.41 26.75
N THR A 144 -4.98 -5.10 26.96
CA THR A 144 -5.03 -4.48 28.30
C THR A 144 -6.45 -4.05 28.66
N ASN A 145 -6.67 -3.61 29.90
CA ASN A 145 -7.95 -3.05 30.32
C ASN A 145 -8.35 -1.83 29.47
N LYS A 146 -7.40 -0.95 29.16
CA LYS A 146 -7.61 0.19 28.25
C LYS A 146 -8.05 -0.25 26.86
N GLY A 147 -7.44 -1.31 26.33
CA GLY A 147 -7.83 -1.90 25.05
C GLY A 147 -9.25 -2.47 25.06
N ARG A 148 -9.67 -3.09 26.17
CA ARG A 148 -11.03 -3.64 26.33
C ARG A 148 -12.08 -2.54 26.45
N GLU A 149 -11.78 -1.45 27.16
CA GLU A 149 -12.68 -0.29 27.27
C GLU A 149 -12.96 0.35 25.92
N LEU A 150 -11.97 0.39 25.02
CA LEU A 150 -12.13 0.91 23.67
C LEU A 150 -13.02 0.04 22.77
N LEU A 151 -13.24 -1.23 23.13
CA LEU A 151 -14.10 -2.18 22.42
C LEU A 151 -15.51 -2.32 23.00
N LYS A 152 -15.81 -1.64 24.11
CA LYS A 152 -17.17 -1.57 24.68
C LYS A 152 -18.03 -0.60 23.88
#